data_AF-A0A7W0G4Y1-F1
#
_entry.id   AF-A0A7W0G4Y1-F1
#
_cell.length_a   1.000
_cell.length_b   1.000
_cell.length_c   1.000
_cell.angle_alpha   90.00
_cell.angle_beta   90.00
_cell.angle_gamma   90.00
#
_symmetry.space_group_name_H-M   'P 1'
#
loop_
_entity.id
_entity.type
_entity.pdbx_description
1 polymer ?
#
loop_
_entity_poly.entity_id
_entity_poly.type
_entity_poly.pdbx_seq_one_letter_code
_entity_poly.pdbx_strand_id
1 'polypeptide(L)'
;MTPEDFDELIAWLGTDRTGVSDRNRGVIKYEQIRCRIIKIYRNRGSHYAEEIADETADRLCKKAKELRRTYEGDPALYFYAVAKKVYLEFLKDSARALPPPPPPQDDSTEIERRYACLDECLEGLKPESKELILRFYEGEKGEKIENRKKLARQLGIDNKALNLRALRIRRELLECIRICLGA
;
A
#
# COMPACT_ATOMS: atom_id res chain seq x y z
N MET A 1 -3.96 25.19 6.23
CA MET A 1 -3.51 25.68 4.91
C MET A 1 -3.66 27.19 4.77
N THR A 2 -2.68 27.93 4.23
CA THR A 2 -2.89 29.30 3.74
C THR A 2 -3.14 29.29 2.23
N PRO A 3 -3.92 30.24 1.67
CA PRO A 3 -4.16 30.32 0.23
C PRO A 3 -2.87 30.48 -0.60
N GLU A 4 -1.88 31.22 -0.10
CA GLU A 4 -0.63 31.44 -0.82
C GLU A 4 0.21 30.16 -0.93
N ASP A 5 0.24 29.34 0.12
CA ASP A 5 1.00 28.08 0.11
C ASP A 5 0.33 27.02 -0.77
N PHE A 6 -1.01 27.06 -0.88
CA PHE A 6 -1.73 26.20 -1.82
C PHE A 6 -1.49 26.64 -3.27
N ASP A 7 -1.49 27.94 -3.56
CA ASP A 7 -1.20 28.44 -4.91
C ASP A 7 0.22 28.05 -5.37
N GLU A 8 1.21 28.01 -4.48
CA GLU A 8 2.56 27.50 -4.78
C GLU A 8 2.59 26.00 -5.03
N LEU A 9 1.78 25.23 -4.29
CA LEU A 9 1.62 23.79 -4.54
C LEU A 9 1.03 23.54 -5.93
N ILE A 10 -0.02 24.28 -6.29
CA ILE A 10 -0.63 24.22 -7.61
C ILE A 10 0.36 24.63 -8.70
N ALA A 11 1.12 25.69 -8.49
CA ALA A 11 2.13 26.12 -9.45
C ALA A 11 3.25 25.08 -9.64
N TRP A 12 3.70 24.43 -8.55
CA TRP A 12 4.67 23.34 -8.63
C TRP A 12 4.13 22.15 -9.43
N LEU A 13 2.90 21.71 -9.14
CA LEU A 13 2.23 20.64 -9.89
C LEU A 13 1.97 21.02 -11.36
N GLY A 14 1.75 22.30 -11.60
CA GLY A 14 1.50 22.92 -12.89
C GLY A 14 2.76 23.21 -13.70
N THR A 15 3.97 23.03 -13.16
CA THR A 15 5.24 23.31 -13.83
C THR A 15 5.62 22.20 -14.81
N ASP A 16 5.87 22.54 -16.07
CA ASP A 16 6.23 21.59 -17.12
C ASP A 16 7.75 21.44 -17.28
N ARG A 17 8.18 20.63 -18.25
CA ARG A 17 9.61 20.41 -18.51
C ARG A 17 10.34 21.67 -19.02
N THR A 18 9.60 22.69 -19.44
CA THR A 18 10.12 23.98 -19.92
C THR A 18 10.13 25.04 -18.82
N GLY A 19 9.66 24.71 -17.61
CA GLY A 19 9.58 25.62 -16.47
C GLY A 19 8.33 26.50 -16.47
N VAL A 20 7.43 26.35 -17.43
CA VAL A 20 6.18 27.11 -17.51
C VAL A 20 5.15 26.48 -16.57
N SER A 21 4.58 27.30 -15.70
CA SER A 21 3.57 26.88 -14.74
C SER A 21 2.17 27.22 -15.23
N ASP A 22 1.34 26.20 -15.43
CA ASP A 22 -0.09 26.35 -15.72
C ASP A 22 -0.93 25.99 -14.50
N ARG A 23 -1.73 26.96 -14.02
CA ARG A 23 -2.58 26.80 -12.83
C ARG A 23 -3.64 25.71 -13.00
N ASN A 24 -4.35 25.68 -14.14
CA ASN A 24 -5.41 24.70 -14.39
C ASN A 24 -4.83 23.29 -14.42
N ARG A 25 -3.68 23.11 -15.06
CA ARG A 25 -2.96 21.84 -15.08
C ARG A 25 -2.55 21.40 -13.67
N GLY A 26 -2.07 22.34 -12.86
CA GLY A 26 -1.73 22.08 -11.45
C GLY A 26 -2.92 21.60 -10.64
N VAL A 27 -4.09 22.25 -10.77
CA VAL A 27 -5.34 21.86 -10.08
C VAL A 27 -5.80 20.47 -10.52
N ILE A 28 -5.82 20.20 -11.83
CA ILE A 28 -6.20 18.88 -12.35
C ILE A 28 -5.27 17.79 -11.80
N LYS A 29 -3.96 18.05 -11.80
CA LYS A 29 -2.96 17.09 -11.30
C LYS A 29 -3.10 16.87 -9.79
N TYR A 30 -3.37 17.93 -9.02
CA TYR A 30 -3.67 17.84 -7.58
C TYR A 30 -4.86 16.92 -7.31
N GLU A 31 -5.99 17.16 -7.98
CA GLU A 31 -7.21 16.36 -7.78
C GLU A 31 -7.02 14.89 -8.17
N GLN A 32 -6.29 14.64 -9.26
CA GLN A 32 -5.94 13.27 -9.67
C GLN A 32 -5.09 12.55 -8.61
N ILE A 33 -4.10 13.23 -8.03
CA ILE A 33 -3.24 12.69 -6.98
C ILE A 33 -4.07 12.43 -5.71
N ARG A 34 -4.89 13.40 -5.28
CA ARG A 34 -5.77 13.30 -4.11
C ARG A 34 -6.73 12.12 -4.24
N CYS A 35 -7.47 12.04 -5.34
CA CYS A 35 -8.37 10.92 -5.64
C CYS A 35 -7.65 9.57 -5.61
N ARG A 36 -6.41 9.52 -6.12
CA ARG A 36 -5.61 8.28 -6.14
C ARG A 36 -5.12 7.88 -4.76
N ILE A 37 -4.71 8.82 -3.92
CA ILE A 37 -4.34 8.57 -2.52
C ILE A 37 -5.54 7.98 -1.76
N ILE A 38 -6.71 8.61 -1.86
CA ILE A 38 -7.94 8.13 -1.21
C ILE A 38 -8.27 6.70 -1.65
N LYS A 39 -8.26 6.43 -2.96
CA LYS A 39 -8.50 5.08 -3.50
C LYS A 39 -7.49 4.05 -2.98
N ILE A 40 -6.20 4.40 -2.91
CA ILE A 40 -5.15 3.50 -2.41
C ILE A 40 -5.41 3.10 -0.95
N TYR A 41 -5.74 4.06 -0.08
CA TYR A 41 -5.90 3.78 1.35
C TYR A 41 -7.27 3.22 1.71
N ARG A 42 -8.34 3.56 0.99
CA ARG A 42 -9.63 2.86 1.10
C ARG A 42 -9.49 1.39 0.74
N ASN A 43 -8.81 1.08 -0.37
CA ASN A 43 -8.56 -0.31 -0.79
C ASN A 43 -7.62 -1.08 0.17
N ARG A 44 -6.96 -0.39 1.12
CA ARG A 44 -6.16 -0.99 2.19
C ARG A 44 -6.93 -1.12 3.51
N GLY A 45 -8.23 -0.82 3.52
CA GLY A 45 -9.08 -0.87 4.71
C GLY A 45 -8.89 0.31 5.67
N SER A 46 -8.27 1.41 5.24
CA SER A 46 -8.13 2.59 6.08
C SER A 46 -9.42 3.40 6.09
N HIS A 47 -10.00 3.60 7.27
CA HIS A 47 -11.14 4.51 7.45
C HIS A 47 -10.73 5.99 7.33
N TYR A 48 -9.43 6.31 7.54
CA TYR A 48 -8.89 7.67 7.50
C TYR A 48 -8.37 8.10 6.12
N ALA A 49 -8.88 7.52 5.03
CA ALA A 49 -8.28 7.69 3.71
C ALA A 49 -8.37 9.13 3.16
N GLU A 50 -9.38 9.89 3.56
CA GLU A 50 -9.56 11.29 3.17
C GLU A 50 -8.66 12.20 4.00
N GLU A 51 -8.61 11.97 5.30
CA GLU A 51 -7.75 12.66 6.26
C GLU A 51 -6.28 12.48 5.92
N ILE A 52 -5.87 11.27 5.49
CA ILE A 52 -4.50 11.03 5.00
C ILE A 52 -4.21 11.89 3.75
N ALA A 53 -5.17 12.05 2.85
CA ALA A 53 -4.99 12.83 1.63
C ALA A 53 -4.90 14.33 1.94
N ASP A 54 -5.78 14.83 2.81
CA ASP A 54 -5.84 16.24 3.20
C ASP A 54 -4.60 16.63 4.04
N GLU A 55 -4.20 15.80 5.02
CA GLU A 55 -2.99 16.01 5.82
C GLU A 55 -1.72 15.95 4.94
N THR A 56 -1.70 15.08 3.92
CA THR A 56 -0.61 15.04 2.94
C THR A 56 -0.52 16.37 2.18
N ALA A 57 -1.66 16.91 1.73
CA ALA A 57 -1.70 18.19 1.03
C ALA A 57 -1.22 19.33 1.94
N ASP A 58 -1.70 19.41 3.19
CA ASP A 58 -1.29 20.43 4.16
C ASP A 58 0.21 20.42 4.44
N ARG A 59 0.82 19.24 4.58
CA ARG A 59 2.28 19.11 4.78
C ARG A 59 3.08 19.54 3.56
N LEU A 60 2.53 19.33 2.36
CA LEU A 60 3.19 19.70 1.12
C LEU A 60 3.01 21.16 0.76
N CYS A 61 1.87 21.79 1.07
CA CYS A 61 1.68 23.24 0.96
C CYS A 61 2.81 23.99 1.67
N LYS A 62 3.12 23.59 2.91
CA LYS A 62 4.19 24.20 3.72
C LYS A 62 5.59 24.06 3.10
N LYS A 63 5.79 23.07 2.23
CA LYS A 63 7.08 22.77 1.58
C LYS A 63 7.10 23.12 0.09
N ALA A 64 5.99 23.56 -0.48
CA ALA A 64 5.83 23.70 -1.93
C ALA A 64 6.85 24.68 -2.54
N LYS A 65 7.08 25.82 -1.88
CA LYS A 65 8.06 26.83 -2.29
C LYS A 65 9.48 26.28 -2.41
N GLU A 66 9.89 25.44 -1.46
CA GLU A 66 11.20 24.78 -1.46
C GLU A 66 11.26 23.68 -2.52
N LEU A 67 10.27 22.78 -2.51
CA LEU A 67 10.20 21.63 -3.42
C LEU A 67 10.16 22.05 -4.88
N ARG A 68 9.51 23.17 -5.19
CA ARG A 68 9.49 23.72 -6.55
C ARG A 68 10.88 24.09 -7.06
N ARG A 69 11.82 24.44 -6.18
CA ARG A 69 13.19 24.83 -6.53
C ARG A 69 14.16 23.66 -6.51
N THR A 70 13.92 22.66 -5.66
CA THR A 70 14.90 21.61 -5.34
C THR A 70 14.53 20.23 -5.86
N TYR A 71 13.25 19.95 -6.08
CA TYR A 71 12.80 18.63 -6.47
C TYR A 71 12.74 18.46 -7.99
N GLU A 72 13.59 17.58 -8.51
CA GLU A 72 13.57 17.14 -9.89
C GLU A 72 12.87 15.78 -10.02
N GLY A 73 11.80 15.70 -10.79
CA GLY A 73 11.03 14.47 -11.01
C GLY A 73 9.52 14.71 -11.10
N ASP A 74 8.74 13.63 -11.08
CA ASP A 74 7.28 13.74 -11.05
C ASP A 74 6.79 14.05 -9.61
N PRO A 75 6.19 15.22 -9.36
CA PRO A 75 5.68 15.60 -8.04
C PRO A 75 4.74 14.56 -7.42
N ALA A 76 3.99 13.81 -8.24
CA ALA A 76 3.07 12.78 -7.75
C ALA A 76 3.78 11.71 -6.91
N LEU A 77 5.02 11.36 -7.25
CA LEU A 77 5.81 10.38 -6.50
C LEU A 77 6.12 10.88 -5.09
N TYR A 78 6.41 12.17 -4.95
CA TYR A 78 6.66 12.80 -3.65
C TYR A 78 5.39 12.80 -2.79
N PHE A 79 4.23 13.11 -3.39
CA PHE A 79 2.94 13.02 -2.71
C PHE A 79 2.68 11.62 -2.17
N TYR A 80 2.89 10.57 -2.97
CA TYR A 80 2.68 9.19 -2.50
C TYR A 80 3.66 8.79 -1.38
N ALA A 81 4.91 9.28 -1.44
CA ALA A 81 5.89 9.03 -0.39
C ALA A 81 5.48 9.70 0.93
N VAL A 82 4.99 10.94 0.90
CA VAL A 82 4.48 11.64 2.08
C VAL A 82 3.21 10.99 2.61
N ALA A 83 2.25 10.65 1.74
CA ALA A 83 1.01 9.98 2.13
C ALA A 83 1.28 8.63 2.83
N LYS A 84 2.32 7.91 2.41
CA LYS A 84 2.77 6.69 3.11
C LYS A 84 3.24 6.97 4.54
N LYS A 85 3.99 8.05 4.76
CA LYS A 85 4.46 8.44 6.09
C LYS A 85 3.29 8.87 6.98
N VAL A 86 2.40 9.71 6.45
CA VAL A 86 1.17 10.15 7.14
C VAL A 86 0.34 8.94 7.55
N TYR A 87 0.09 7.99 6.65
CA TYR A 87 -0.61 6.75 6.98
C TYR A 87 0.03 5.97 8.13
N LEU A 88 1.36 5.84 8.15
CA LEU A 88 2.06 5.14 9.23
C LEU A 88 1.95 5.87 10.57
N GLU A 89 1.91 7.20 10.57
CA GLU A 89 1.66 8.00 11.77
C GLU A 89 0.23 7.77 12.28
N PHE A 90 -0.78 7.81 11.41
CA PHE A 90 -2.16 7.48 11.77
C PHE A 90 -2.29 6.08 12.38
N LEU A 91 -1.60 5.07 11.83
CA LEU A 91 -1.60 3.72 12.40
C LEU A 91 -0.92 3.66 13.78
N LYS A 92 0.14 4.44 13.98
CA LYS A 92 0.87 4.50 15.24
C LYS A 92 0.05 5.20 16.32
N ASP A 93 -0.63 6.29 15.95
CA ASP A 93 -1.48 7.05 16.85
C ASP A 93 -2.79 6.31 17.14
N SER A 94 -3.39 5.62 16.17
CA SER A 94 -4.54 4.74 16.43
C SER A 94 -4.18 3.58 17.36
N ALA A 95 -2.99 2.99 17.20
CA ALA A 95 -2.49 1.95 18.11
C ALA A 95 -2.17 2.48 19.53
N ARG A 96 -2.01 3.80 19.69
CA ARG A 96 -1.71 4.45 20.97
C ARG A 96 -2.95 5.05 21.64
N ALA A 97 -3.97 5.44 20.86
CA ALA A 97 -5.20 6.08 21.32
C ALA A 97 -6.33 5.09 21.62
N LEU A 98 -6.31 3.91 20.98
CA LEU A 98 -7.17 2.81 21.39
C LEU A 98 -6.58 2.19 22.67
N PRO A 99 -7.37 1.95 23.74
CA PRO A 99 -6.99 0.87 24.65
C PRO A 99 -6.70 -0.35 23.78
N PRO A 100 -5.73 -1.24 24.14
CA PRO A 100 -5.53 -2.45 23.37
C PRO A 100 -6.92 -3.01 23.10
N PRO A 101 -7.26 -3.31 21.82
CA PRO A 101 -8.55 -3.93 21.55
C PRO A 101 -8.68 -5.04 22.59
N PRO A 102 -9.85 -5.23 23.24
CA PRO A 102 -10.03 -6.43 24.04
C PRO A 102 -9.45 -7.54 23.19
N PRO A 103 -8.51 -8.35 23.74
CA PRO A 103 -7.86 -9.39 22.94
C PRO A 103 -8.97 -9.96 22.09
N PRO A 104 -8.80 -10.03 20.75
CA PRO A 104 -9.86 -10.54 19.89
C PRO A 104 -10.43 -11.70 20.69
N GLN A 105 -11.74 -11.71 20.89
CA GLN A 105 -12.34 -12.95 21.32
C GLN A 105 -12.10 -13.88 20.13
N ASP A 106 -10.85 -14.33 20.02
CA ASP A 106 -10.39 -15.54 19.44
C ASP A 106 -11.24 -16.50 20.22
N ASP A 107 -12.42 -16.74 19.67
CA ASP A 107 -12.87 -18.10 19.66
C ASP A 107 -11.66 -18.85 19.09
N SER A 108 -10.80 -19.37 19.97
CA SER A 108 -9.61 -20.15 19.61
C SER A 108 -10.00 -21.16 18.55
N THR A 109 -11.24 -21.64 18.67
CA THR A 109 -11.99 -22.45 17.72
C THR A 109 -12.10 -21.86 16.30
N GLU A 110 -12.38 -20.57 16.09
CA GLU A 110 -12.46 -19.96 14.76
C GLU A 110 -11.07 -19.81 14.13
N ILE A 111 -10.07 -19.42 14.92
CA ILE A 111 -8.68 -19.35 14.44
C ILE A 111 -8.16 -20.75 14.10
N GLU A 112 -8.37 -21.74 14.97
CA GLU A 112 -8.01 -23.13 14.75
C GLU A 112 -8.70 -23.68 13.49
N ARG A 113 -9.98 -23.40 13.29
CA ARG A 113 -10.72 -23.80 12.06
C ARG A 113 -10.13 -23.15 10.82
N ARG A 114 -9.79 -21.87 10.87
CA ARG A 114 -9.15 -21.15 9.75
C ARG A 114 -7.78 -21.73 9.41
N TYR A 115 -6.97 -22.09 10.41
CA TYR A 115 -5.68 -22.74 10.21
C TYR A 115 -5.84 -24.16 9.66
N ALA A 116 -6.75 -24.96 10.21
CA ALA A 116 -7.04 -26.30 9.69
C ALA A 116 -7.48 -26.26 8.21
N CYS A 117 -8.39 -25.34 7.86
CA CYS A 117 -8.78 -25.12 6.47
C CYS A 117 -7.62 -24.66 5.59
N LEU A 118 -6.72 -23.80 6.10
CA LEU A 118 -5.54 -23.38 5.35
C LEU A 118 -4.62 -24.57 5.06
N ASP A 119 -4.37 -25.44 6.04
CA ASP A 119 -3.53 -26.63 5.87
C ASP A 119 -4.13 -27.60 4.84
N GLU A 120 -5.44 -27.90 4.94
CA GLU A 120 -6.14 -28.72 3.95
C GLU A 120 -6.08 -28.10 2.54
N CYS A 121 -6.32 -26.79 2.42
CA CYS A 121 -6.24 -26.09 1.15
C CYS A 121 -4.81 -26.03 0.59
N LEU A 122 -3.78 -26.00 1.43
CA LEU A 122 -2.38 -26.09 1.01
C LEU A 122 -2.05 -27.48 0.47
N GLU A 123 -2.60 -28.56 1.05
CA GLU A 123 -2.45 -29.93 0.53
C GLU A 123 -3.19 -30.13 -0.79
N GLY A 124 -4.28 -29.39 -1.04
CA GLY A 124 -5.00 -29.40 -2.32
C GLY A 124 -4.26 -28.72 -3.47
N LEU A 125 -3.23 -27.92 -3.20
CA LEU A 125 -2.44 -27.27 -4.23
C LEU A 125 -1.49 -28.26 -4.94
N LYS A 126 -1.15 -27.95 -6.19
CA LYS A 126 -0.04 -28.62 -6.87
C LYS A 126 1.25 -28.47 -6.07
N PRO A 127 2.12 -29.49 -5.99
CA PRO A 127 3.36 -29.44 -5.21
C PRO A 127 4.23 -28.21 -5.51
N GLU A 128 4.32 -27.82 -6.79
CA GLU A 128 5.11 -26.65 -7.21
C GLU A 128 4.48 -25.33 -6.76
N SER A 129 3.14 -25.25 -6.72
CA SER A 129 2.41 -24.09 -6.23
C SER A 129 2.52 -23.95 -4.72
N LYS A 130 2.40 -25.08 -3.99
CA LYS A 130 2.58 -25.16 -2.54
C LYS A 130 3.97 -24.71 -2.14
N GLU A 131 5.00 -25.26 -2.78
CA GLU A 131 6.39 -24.91 -2.53
C GLU A 131 6.66 -23.43 -2.83
N LEU A 132 6.17 -22.92 -3.96
CA LEU A 132 6.34 -21.51 -4.33
C LEU A 132 5.73 -20.59 -3.28
N ILE A 133 4.49 -20.86 -2.83
CA ILE A 133 3.79 -19.96 -1.93
C ILE A 133 4.39 -19.98 -0.52
N LEU A 134 4.84 -21.13 -0.02
CA LEU A 134 5.54 -21.25 1.27
C LEU A 134 6.85 -20.46 1.25
N ARG A 135 7.68 -20.68 0.23
CA ARG A 135 8.96 -19.96 0.07
C ARG A 135 8.78 -18.47 -0.21
N PHE A 136 7.65 -18.07 -0.81
CA PHE A 136 7.32 -16.67 -1.01
C PHE A 136 7.00 -15.93 0.31
N TYR A 137 6.56 -16.65 1.34
CA TYR A 137 6.29 -16.13 2.69
C TYR A 137 7.41 -16.37 3.70
N GLU A 138 8.43 -17.14 3.36
CA GLU A 138 9.58 -17.42 4.21
C GLU A 138 10.37 -16.14 4.59
N GLY A 139 10.76 -16.06 5.87
CA GLY A 139 11.54 -14.95 6.45
C GLY A 139 10.71 -13.74 6.89
N GLU A 140 11.34 -12.88 7.68
CA GLU A 140 10.73 -11.68 8.24
C GLU A 140 11.24 -10.37 7.59
N LYS A 141 10.36 -9.37 7.48
CA LYS A 141 10.71 -7.99 7.08
C LYS A 141 11.58 -7.91 5.81
N GLY A 142 12.85 -7.50 5.95
CA GLY A 142 13.78 -7.30 4.84
C GLY A 142 14.27 -8.60 4.20
N GLU A 143 14.35 -9.69 4.98
CA GLU A 143 14.79 -11.00 4.49
C GLU A 143 13.84 -11.56 3.44
N LYS A 144 12.54 -11.31 3.60
CA LYS A 144 11.50 -11.68 2.64
C LYS A 144 11.72 -11.08 1.25
N ILE A 145 12.27 -9.86 1.17
CA ILE A 145 12.55 -9.19 -0.11
C ILE A 145 13.69 -9.90 -0.82
N GLU A 146 14.77 -10.22 -0.10
CA GLU A 146 15.91 -10.93 -0.67
C GLU A 146 15.58 -12.39 -1.01
N ASN A 147 14.77 -13.07 -0.18
CA ASN A 147 14.30 -14.42 -0.44
C ASN A 147 13.44 -14.48 -1.71
N ARG A 148 12.57 -13.51 -1.94
CA ARG A 148 11.78 -13.43 -3.20
C ARG A 148 12.67 -13.20 -4.42
N LYS A 149 13.69 -12.34 -4.31
CA LYS A 149 14.66 -12.15 -5.40
C LYS A 149 15.44 -13.43 -5.70
N LYS A 150 15.87 -14.16 -4.66
CA LYS A 150 16.53 -15.47 -4.80
C LYS A 150 15.61 -16.50 -5.45
N LEU A 151 14.36 -16.58 -4.99
CA LEU A 151 13.34 -17.49 -5.52
C LEU A 151 13.05 -17.20 -7.00
N ALA A 152 12.90 -15.92 -7.38
CA ALA A 152 12.72 -15.52 -8.77
C ALA A 152 13.91 -15.97 -9.65
N ARG A 153 15.15 -15.75 -9.18
CA ARG A 153 16.37 -16.21 -9.87
C ARG A 153 16.43 -17.72 -10.04
N GLN A 154 16.10 -18.49 -8.99
CA GLN A 154 16.12 -19.95 -9.05
C GLN A 154 15.07 -20.52 -10.01
N LEU A 155 13.92 -19.86 -10.12
CA LEU A 155 12.86 -20.24 -11.06
C LEU A 155 13.10 -19.69 -12.49
N GLY A 156 14.16 -18.91 -12.71
CA GLY A 156 14.46 -18.30 -14.01
C GLY A 156 13.42 -17.27 -14.46
N ILE A 157 12.70 -16.65 -13.52
CA ILE A 157 11.64 -15.67 -13.82
C ILE A 157 11.95 -14.30 -13.21
N ASP A 158 11.29 -13.26 -13.70
CA ASP A 158 11.36 -11.94 -13.08
C ASP A 158 10.49 -11.84 -11.81
N ASN A 159 10.77 -10.84 -10.97
CA ASN A 159 10.05 -10.62 -9.71
C ASN A 159 8.55 -10.31 -9.92
N LYS A 160 8.17 -9.71 -11.04
CA LYS A 160 6.77 -9.38 -11.36
C LYS A 160 5.99 -10.65 -11.70
N ALA A 161 6.59 -11.56 -12.47
CA ALA A 161 6.07 -12.88 -12.76
C ALA A 161 5.94 -13.72 -11.49
N LEU A 162 6.93 -13.67 -10.58
CA LEU A 162 6.82 -14.34 -9.27
C LEU A 162 5.64 -13.80 -8.45
N ASN A 163 5.49 -12.47 -8.36
CA ASN A 163 4.37 -11.85 -7.65
C ASN A 163 3.00 -12.22 -8.27
N LEU A 164 2.90 -12.30 -9.60
CA LEU A 164 1.68 -12.70 -10.29
C LEU A 164 1.33 -14.17 -10.02
N ARG A 165 2.33 -15.07 -9.99
CA ARG A 165 2.11 -16.48 -9.63
C ARG A 165 1.64 -16.60 -8.18
N ALA A 166 2.31 -15.91 -7.24
CA ALA A 166 1.90 -15.89 -5.84
C ALA A 166 0.49 -15.32 -5.65
N LEU A 167 0.11 -14.28 -6.40
CA LEU A 167 -1.24 -13.72 -6.36
C LEU A 167 -2.31 -14.73 -6.81
N ARG A 168 -2.03 -15.51 -7.87
CA ARG A 168 -2.96 -16.54 -8.34
C ARG A 168 -3.17 -17.63 -7.30
N ILE A 169 -2.08 -18.13 -6.72
CA ILE A 169 -2.13 -19.16 -5.67
C ILE A 169 -2.87 -18.63 -4.44
N ARG A 170 -2.66 -17.37 -4.05
CA ARG A 170 -3.44 -16.75 -2.96
C ARG A 170 -4.94 -16.71 -3.26
N ARG A 171 -5.34 -16.41 -4.49
CA ARG A 171 -6.77 -16.37 -4.85
C ARG A 171 -7.40 -17.77 -4.76
N GLU A 172 -6.66 -18.78 -5.22
CA GLU A 172 -7.06 -20.18 -5.11
C GLU A 172 -7.21 -20.62 -3.66
N LEU A 173 -6.23 -20.31 -2.81
CA LEU A 173 -6.30 -20.59 -1.37
C LEU A 173 -7.45 -19.84 -0.69
N LEU A 174 -7.67 -18.57 -1.02
CA LEU A 174 -8.77 -17.79 -0.44
C LEU A 174 -10.13 -18.39 -0.80
N GLU A 175 -10.31 -18.81 -2.04
CA GLU A 175 -11.56 -19.44 -2.48
C GLU A 175 -11.76 -20.81 -1.81
N CYS A 176 -10.70 -21.61 -1.71
CA CYS A 176 -10.76 -22.89 -0.99
C CYS A 176 -11.10 -22.71 0.49
N ILE A 177 -10.45 -21.76 1.18
CA ILE A 177 -10.71 -21.47 2.60
C ILE A 177 -12.13 -20.97 2.80
N ARG A 178 -12.64 -20.13 1.88
CA ARG A 178 -14.04 -19.65 1.92
C ARG A 178 -15.03 -20.82 1.85
N ILE A 179 -14.80 -21.76 0.93
CA ILE A 179 -15.61 -22.99 0.79
C ILE A 179 -15.50 -23.86 2.05
N CYS A 180 -14.28 -24.08 2.55
CA CYS A 180 -14.02 -24.91 3.74
C CYS A 180 -14.71 -24.37 5.01
N LEU A 181 -14.72 -23.04 5.18
CA LEU A 181 -15.38 -22.38 6.31
C LEU A 181 -16.90 -22.22 6.12
N GLY A 182 -17.46 -22.59 4.96
CA GLY A 182 -18.88 -22.49 4.67
C GLY A 182 -19.41 -21.06 4.59
N ALA A 183 -18.56 -20.10 4.17
CA ALA A 183 -18.86 -18.67 4.10
C ALA A 183 -19.27 -18.18 2.69
#